data_AF-A0A7J5BIW4-F1
#
_entry.id   AF-A0A7J5BIW4-F1
#
_cell.length_a   1.000
_cell.length_b   1.000
_cell.length_c   1.000
_cell.angle_alpha   90.00
_cell.angle_beta   90.00
_cell.angle_gamma   90.00
#
_symmetry.space_group_name_H-M   'P 1'
#
loop_
_entity.id
_entity.type
_entity.pdbx_description
1 polymer ?
#
loop_
_entity_poly.entity_id
_entity_poly.type
_entity_poly.pdbx_seq_one_letter_code
_entity_poly.pdbx_strand_id
1 'polypeptide(L)'
;MSKTKSSTKSPGRLKQLWQVLTMTVKADKSTIGWLLLAFLGPLAVGIVIAVLISRDNVFGLIAWILLGLLTGILVALIVLGRRAEAVAYTQIEGKPGAVGAVLRSTLKRSWQGSELPVAVNPRTQDAVYRAIGRPGIVLIGEGDATRVQRLLNDEQVKIRRVVPNIEVNRIVVGDGSDGTVRLRQINRRLAKFKPRLTRAEVAAVANRLTSLEHGYGVPKGMDPNKVRPSHKGQR
;
A
#
# COMPACT_ATOMS: atom_id res chain seq x y z
N MET A 1 8.33 -37.32 23.26
CA MET A 1 8.16 -36.05 24.01
C MET A 1 8.05 -34.89 23.03
N SER A 2 6.84 -34.51 22.62
CA SER A 2 6.59 -33.36 21.75
C SER A 2 6.28 -32.12 22.61
N LYS A 3 7.23 -31.17 22.71
CA LYS A 3 6.95 -29.85 23.29
C LYS A 3 6.06 -29.06 22.33
N THR A 4 4.79 -28.95 22.68
CA THR A 4 3.82 -28.06 22.05
C THR A 4 4.34 -26.61 22.15
N LYS A 5 4.68 -26.01 21.00
CA LYS A 5 5.04 -24.58 20.91
C LYS A 5 3.88 -23.75 21.44
N SER A 6 4.12 -23.00 22.50
CA SER A 6 3.15 -22.09 23.09
C SER A 6 2.64 -21.09 22.06
N SER A 7 1.32 -20.92 22.00
CA SER A 7 0.71 -19.88 21.19
C SER A 7 1.29 -18.52 21.59
N THR A 8 1.99 -17.85 20.68
CA THR A 8 2.46 -16.49 20.90
C THR A 8 1.24 -15.58 21.07
N LYS A 9 0.80 -15.36 22.31
CA LYS A 9 -0.25 -14.39 22.63
C LYS A 9 0.20 -13.04 22.07
N SER A 10 -0.61 -12.44 21.20
CA SER A 10 -0.37 -11.10 20.70
C SER A 10 -0.07 -10.20 21.90
N PRO A 11 1.04 -9.42 21.88
CA PRO A 11 1.37 -8.53 22.99
C PRO A 11 0.15 -7.65 23.31
N GLY A 12 -0.11 -7.40 24.60
CA GLY A 12 -1.26 -6.58 25.01
C GLY A 12 -1.24 -5.23 24.29
N ARG A 13 -2.43 -4.67 24.01
CA ARG A 13 -2.59 -3.43 23.21
C ARG A 13 -1.70 -2.28 23.73
N LEU A 14 -1.55 -2.15 25.05
CA LEU A 14 -0.66 -1.16 25.66
C LEU A 14 0.82 -1.40 25.33
N LYS A 15 1.27 -2.67 25.35
CA LYS A 15 2.64 -3.05 24.99
C LYS A 15 2.91 -2.82 23.50
N GLN A 16 1.92 -3.06 22.64
CA GLN A 16 2.00 -2.75 21.21
C GLN A 16 2.15 -1.23 20.97
N LEU A 17 1.32 -0.41 21.63
CA LEU A 17 1.41 1.04 21.54
C LEU A 17 2.77 1.55 22.03
N TRP A 18 3.27 1.01 23.14
CA TRP A 18 4.58 1.38 23.68
C TRP A 18 5.73 0.98 22.75
N GLN A 19 5.64 -0.19 22.11
CA GLN A 19 6.60 -0.62 21.10
C GLN A 19 6.57 0.30 19.87
N VAL A 20 5.39 0.67 19.38
CA VAL A 20 5.25 1.60 18.25
C VAL A 20 5.83 2.96 18.61
N LEU A 21 5.55 3.48 19.81
CA LEU A 21 6.10 4.73 20.30
C LEU A 21 7.63 4.70 20.35
N THR A 22 8.21 3.71 21.00
CA THR A 22 9.67 3.59 21.14
C THR A 22 10.36 3.43 19.79
N MET A 23 9.82 2.63 18.87
CA MET A 23 10.38 2.47 17.52
C MET A 23 10.27 3.76 16.69
N THR A 24 9.14 4.46 16.78
CA THR A 24 8.91 5.71 16.04
C THR A 24 9.82 6.82 16.55
N VAL A 25 9.94 6.99 17.87
CA VAL A 25 10.81 8.01 18.49
C VAL A 25 12.30 7.74 18.23
N LYS A 26 12.71 6.47 18.18
CA LYS A 26 14.08 6.10 17.82
C LYS A 26 14.42 6.53 16.39
N ALA A 27 13.48 6.38 15.46
CA ALA A 27 13.67 6.78 14.07
C ALA A 27 13.52 8.31 13.86
N ASP A 28 12.56 8.94 14.53
CA ASP A 28 12.26 10.37 14.43
C ASP A 28 12.05 10.97 15.83
N LYS A 29 13.08 11.61 16.37
CA LYS A 29 13.05 12.27 17.69
C LYS A 29 12.04 13.41 17.75
N SER A 30 11.71 14.05 16.61
CA SER A 30 10.73 15.14 16.56
C SER A 30 9.32 14.67 16.92
N THR A 31 9.05 13.36 16.82
CA THR A 31 7.78 12.73 17.21
C THR A 31 7.36 13.12 18.62
N ILE A 32 8.30 13.24 19.58
CA ILE A 32 7.99 13.62 20.96
C ILE A 32 7.33 15.01 21.01
N GLY A 33 7.90 15.99 20.32
CA GLY A 33 7.35 17.35 20.27
C GLY A 33 5.96 17.38 19.65
N TRP A 34 5.75 16.63 18.57
CA TRP A 34 4.43 16.51 17.93
C TRP A 34 3.39 15.83 18.82
N LEU A 35 3.78 14.81 19.61
CA LEU A 35 2.87 14.14 20.54
C LEU A 35 2.50 15.05 21.72
N LEU A 36 3.47 15.79 22.26
CA LEU A 36 3.22 16.78 23.31
C LEU A 36 2.25 17.86 22.82
N LEU A 37 2.49 18.41 21.63
CA LEU A 37 1.59 19.41 21.04
C LEU A 37 0.20 18.83 20.75
N ALA A 38 0.13 17.60 20.23
CA ALA A 38 -1.11 16.90 19.94
C ALA A 38 -1.95 16.60 21.19
N PHE A 39 -1.31 16.37 22.34
CA PHE A 39 -1.97 16.13 23.61
C PHE A 39 -2.33 17.44 24.32
N LEU A 40 -1.36 18.35 24.47
CA LEU A 40 -1.53 19.60 25.21
C LEU A 40 -2.40 20.61 24.47
N GLY A 41 -2.44 20.60 23.14
CA GLY A 41 -3.26 21.52 22.34
C GLY A 41 -4.75 21.40 22.68
N PRO A 42 -5.40 20.25 22.44
CA PRO A 42 -6.81 20.06 22.79
C PRO A 42 -7.10 20.19 24.30
N LEU A 43 -6.16 19.79 25.16
CA LEU A 43 -6.31 19.95 26.61
C LEU A 43 -6.33 21.43 27.01
N ALA A 44 -5.39 22.23 26.51
CA ALA A 44 -5.35 23.67 26.75
C ALA A 44 -6.60 24.36 26.22
N VAL A 45 -7.07 23.98 25.02
CA VAL A 45 -8.34 24.48 24.46
C VAL A 45 -9.52 24.13 25.36
N GLY A 46 -9.59 22.89 25.87
CA GLY A 46 -10.63 22.47 26.81
C GLY A 46 -10.63 23.30 28.11
N ILE A 47 -9.44 23.57 28.66
CA ILE A 47 -9.29 24.42 29.86
C ILE A 47 -9.73 25.86 29.57
N VAL A 48 -9.31 26.44 28.44
CA VAL A 48 -9.69 27.80 28.06
C VAL A 48 -11.21 27.91 27.90
N ILE A 49 -11.84 26.95 27.22
CA ILE A 49 -13.30 26.91 27.05
C ILE A 49 -14.00 26.75 28.40
N ALA A 50 -13.49 25.87 29.28
CA ALA A 50 -14.01 25.68 30.62
C ALA A 50 -14.06 27.02 31.38
N VAL A 51 -12.93 27.72 31.46
CA VAL A 51 -12.80 28.98 32.22
C VAL A 51 -13.65 30.11 31.62
N LEU A 52 -13.75 30.20 30.29
CA LEU A 52 -14.48 31.29 29.63
C LEU A 52 -16.00 31.09 29.65
N ILE A 53 -16.48 29.87 29.48
CA ILE A 53 -17.91 29.59 29.27
C ILE A 53 -18.59 29.07 30.53
N SER A 54 -17.89 28.28 31.34
CA SER A 54 -18.48 27.52 32.46
C SER A 54 -17.97 27.97 33.82
N ARG A 55 -17.48 29.21 33.95
CA ARG A 55 -16.85 29.71 35.19
C ARG A 55 -17.69 29.47 36.45
N ASP A 56 -18.99 29.70 36.36
CA ASP A 56 -19.94 29.57 37.48
C ASP A 56 -20.57 28.17 37.58
N ASN A 57 -20.26 27.27 36.65
CA ASN A 57 -20.80 25.92 36.59
C ASN A 57 -19.67 24.89 36.73
N VAL A 58 -19.50 24.35 37.94
CA VAL A 58 -18.49 23.33 38.28
C VAL A 58 -18.62 22.09 37.38
N PHE A 59 -19.84 21.65 37.05
CA PHE A 59 -20.06 20.52 36.17
C PHE A 59 -19.57 20.82 34.74
N GLY A 60 -19.85 22.03 34.24
CA GLY A 60 -19.37 22.50 32.94
C GLY A 60 -17.84 22.57 32.88
N LEU A 61 -17.19 23.07 33.94
CA LEU A 61 -15.73 23.10 34.03
C LEU A 61 -15.12 21.69 33.88
N ILE A 62 -15.62 20.75 34.67
CA ILE A 62 -15.14 19.36 34.66
C ILE A 62 -15.38 18.73 33.29
N ALA A 63 -16.57 18.91 32.71
CA ALA A 63 -16.93 18.33 31.42
C ALA A 63 -16.01 18.81 30.29
N TRP A 64 -15.73 20.12 30.20
CA TRP A 64 -14.86 20.68 29.16
C TRP A 64 -13.39 20.26 29.31
N ILE A 65 -12.88 20.19 30.55
CA ILE A 65 -11.52 19.71 30.83
C ILE A 65 -11.39 18.23 30.48
N LEU A 66 -12.35 17.39 30.89
CA LEU A 66 -12.37 15.97 30.56
C LEU A 66 -12.48 15.73 29.06
N LEU A 67 -13.32 16.51 28.35
CA LEU A 67 -13.42 16.43 26.90
C LEU A 67 -12.10 16.81 26.22
N GLY A 68 -11.45 17.89 26.69
CA GLY A 68 -10.12 18.30 26.21
C GLY A 68 -9.06 17.22 26.42
N LEU A 69 -9.07 16.58 27.60
CA LEU A 69 -8.17 15.48 27.94
C LEU A 69 -8.38 14.26 27.02
N LEU A 70 -9.61 13.78 26.89
CA LEU A 70 -9.92 12.62 26.05
C LEU A 70 -9.60 12.90 24.57
N THR A 71 -9.93 14.11 24.11
CA THR A 71 -9.60 14.56 22.75
C THR A 71 -8.09 14.64 22.56
N GLY A 72 -7.34 15.15 23.54
CA GLY A 72 -5.88 15.21 23.51
C GLY A 72 -5.25 13.82 23.39
N ILE A 73 -5.72 12.84 24.17
CA ILE A 73 -5.27 11.44 24.06
C ILE A 73 -5.54 10.90 22.66
N LEU A 74 -6.75 11.10 22.14
CA LEU A 74 -7.13 10.62 20.81
C LEU A 74 -6.26 11.23 19.70
N VAL A 75 -6.07 12.55 19.73
CA VAL A 75 -5.24 13.26 18.73
C VAL A 75 -3.78 12.81 18.82
N ALA A 76 -3.24 12.61 20.02
CA ALA A 76 -1.90 12.07 20.21
C ALA A 76 -1.75 10.66 19.61
N LEU A 77 -2.73 9.76 19.80
CA LEU A 77 -2.72 8.43 19.20
C LEU A 77 -2.79 8.48 17.67
N ILE A 78 -3.61 9.38 17.10
CA ILE A 78 -3.68 9.58 15.64
C ILE A 78 -2.33 10.08 15.11
N VAL A 79 -1.71 11.06 15.77
CA VAL A 79 -0.41 11.60 15.37
C VAL A 79 0.68 10.53 15.46
N LEU A 80 0.69 9.72 16.53
CA LEU A 80 1.60 8.59 16.67
C LEU A 80 1.45 7.61 15.51
N GLY A 81 0.21 7.22 15.18
CA GLY A 81 -0.06 6.31 14.06
C GLY A 81 0.46 6.85 12.73
N ARG A 82 0.19 8.12 12.42
CA ARG A 82 0.66 8.76 11.17
C ARG A 82 2.19 8.88 11.09
N ARG A 83 2.85 9.11 12.23
CA ARG A 83 4.32 9.15 12.33
C ARG A 83 4.94 7.77 12.20
N ALA A 84 4.38 6.78 12.89
CA ALA A 84 4.81 5.38 12.80
C ALA A 84 4.71 4.85 11.36
N GLU A 85 3.60 5.14 10.68
CA GLU A 85 3.40 4.81 9.28
C GLU A 85 4.47 5.46 8.39
N ALA A 86 4.74 6.77 8.60
CA ALA A 86 5.79 7.50 7.88
C ALA A 86 7.16 6.80 8.00
N VAL A 87 7.54 6.48 9.23
CA VAL A 87 8.81 5.82 9.55
C VAL A 87 8.86 4.42 8.94
N ALA A 88 7.77 3.65 9.00
CA ALA A 88 7.70 2.32 8.41
C ALA A 88 7.95 2.37 6.89
N TYR A 89 7.33 3.32 6.17
CA TYR A 89 7.56 3.49 4.73
C TYR A 89 9.01 3.85 4.42
N THR A 90 9.63 4.77 5.18
CA THR A 90 11.03 5.15 4.94
C THR A 90 12.02 3.99 5.15
N GLN A 91 11.67 2.99 5.95
CA GLN A 91 12.52 1.81 6.17
C GLN A 91 12.45 0.78 5.03
N ILE A 92 11.40 0.81 4.21
CA ILE A 92 11.22 -0.07 3.07
C ILE A 92 11.48 0.64 1.73
N GLU A 93 11.46 1.97 1.70
CA GLU A 93 11.79 2.78 0.54
C GLU A 93 13.22 2.50 0.05
N GLY A 94 13.38 2.33 -1.27
CA GLY A 94 14.66 2.01 -1.90
C GLY A 94 15.07 0.53 -1.88
N LYS A 95 14.29 -0.36 -1.23
CA LYS A 95 14.54 -1.81 -1.28
C LYS A 95 13.77 -2.46 -2.44
N PRO A 96 14.38 -3.37 -3.22
CA PRO A 96 13.68 -4.13 -4.25
C PRO A 96 12.47 -4.87 -3.68
N GLY A 97 11.31 -4.77 -4.32
CA GLY A 97 10.06 -5.37 -3.86
C GLY A 97 9.18 -4.44 -3.00
N ALA A 98 9.63 -3.21 -2.72
CA ALA A 98 8.92 -2.32 -1.80
C ALA A 98 7.53 -1.94 -2.31
N VAL A 99 7.38 -1.74 -3.63
CA VAL A 99 6.09 -1.38 -4.22
C VAL A 99 5.10 -2.52 -4.08
N GLY A 100 5.51 -3.76 -4.34
CA GLY A 100 4.67 -4.95 -4.17
C GLY A 100 4.14 -5.09 -2.75
N ALA A 101 5.00 -4.87 -1.74
CA ALA A 101 4.60 -4.90 -0.33
C ALA A 101 3.51 -3.86 0.02
N VAL A 102 3.55 -2.68 -0.61
CA VAL A 102 2.56 -1.62 -0.41
C VAL A 102 1.26 -1.90 -1.18
N LEU A 103 1.35 -2.44 -2.39
CA LEU A 103 0.17 -2.85 -3.16
C LEU A 103 -0.60 -3.98 -2.48
N ARG A 104 0.09 -4.85 -1.75
CA ARG A 104 -0.55 -5.89 -0.93
C ARG A 104 -1.31 -5.33 0.27
N SER A 105 -0.66 -4.44 1.02
CA SER A 105 -1.09 -4.08 2.37
C SER A 105 -2.01 -2.87 2.43
N THR A 106 -1.89 -1.93 1.47
CA THR A 106 -2.49 -0.60 1.61
C THR A 106 -3.42 -0.22 0.45
N LEU A 107 -3.61 -1.09 -0.55
CA LEU A 107 -4.49 -0.80 -1.67
C LEU A 107 -5.96 -0.84 -1.22
N LYS A 108 -6.73 0.20 -1.60
CA LYS A 108 -8.16 0.25 -1.30
C LYS A 108 -8.88 -0.87 -2.05
N ARG A 109 -9.98 -1.38 -1.48
CA ARG A 109 -10.86 -2.43 -2.05
C ARG A 109 -11.36 -2.17 -3.48
N SER A 110 -11.26 -0.93 -3.97
CA SER A 110 -11.62 -0.54 -5.34
C SER A 110 -10.55 -0.86 -6.38
N TRP A 111 -9.38 -1.32 -5.95
CA TRP A 111 -8.24 -1.64 -6.79
C TRP A 111 -7.87 -3.12 -6.64
N GLN A 112 -7.44 -3.71 -7.74
CA GLN A 112 -6.83 -5.03 -7.83
C GLN A 112 -5.37 -4.82 -8.20
N GLY A 113 -4.47 -4.95 -7.22
CA GLY A 113 -3.02 -4.85 -7.43
C GLY A 113 -2.38 -6.23 -7.51
N SER A 114 -1.37 -6.37 -8.37
CA SER A 114 -0.49 -7.54 -8.33
C SER A 114 0.64 -7.30 -7.32
N GLU A 115 0.81 -8.20 -6.35
CA GLU A 115 1.95 -8.19 -5.43
C GLU A 115 3.25 -8.52 -6.17
N LEU A 116 3.16 -9.35 -7.21
CA LEU A 116 4.28 -9.76 -8.05
C LEU A 116 4.48 -8.74 -9.18
N PRO A 117 5.74 -8.42 -9.52
CA PRO A 117 6.03 -7.56 -10.65
C PRO A 117 5.67 -8.28 -11.96
N VAL A 118 5.08 -7.52 -12.88
CA VAL A 118 4.69 -7.99 -14.22
C VAL A 118 5.89 -8.06 -15.16
N ALA A 119 6.87 -7.19 -14.94
CA ALA A 119 8.14 -7.17 -15.65
C ALA A 119 9.25 -6.80 -14.67
N VAL A 120 10.40 -7.48 -14.80
CA VAL A 120 11.60 -7.22 -14.00
C VAL A 120 12.80 -7.22 -14.93
N ASN A 121 13.74 -6.30 -14.73
CA ASN A 121 15.07 -6.37 -15.32
C ASN A 121 15.98 -7.23 -14.43
N PRO A 122 16.43 -8.42 -14.87
CA PRO A 122 17.22 -9.32 -14.04
C PRO A 122 18.56 -8.75 -13.56
N ARG A 123 19.12 -7.78 -14.29
CA ARG A 123 20.43 -7.18 -13.96
C ARG A 123 20.32 -6.04 -12.95
N THR A 124 19.34 -5.16 -13.14
CA THR A 124 19.20 -3.94 -12.33
C THR A 124 18.16 -4.07 -11.23
N GLN A 125 17.38 -5.15 -11.21
CA GLN A 125 16.25 -5.37 -10.29
C GLN A 125 15.15 -4.28 -10.41
N ASP A 126 15.17 -3.47 -11.48
CA ASP A 126 14.08 -2.55 -11.77
C ASP A 126 12.83 -3.37 -12.10
N ALA A 127 11.69 -2.99 -11.54
CA ALA A 127 10.46 -3.76 -11.59
C ALA A 127 9.25 -2.90 -11.98
N VAL A 128 8.27 -3.50 -12.65
CA VAL A 128 7.00 -2.86 -12.98
C VAL A 128 5.86 -3.67 -12.38
N TYR A 129 5.03 -2.99 -11.61
CA TYR A 129 3.81 -3.53 -11.01
C TYR A 129 2.60 -2.96 -11.71
N ARG A 130 1.47 -3.65 -11.54
CA ARG A 130 0.20 -3.26 -12.15
C ARG A 130 -0.90 -3.19 -11.10
N ALA A 131 -1.62 -2.08 -11.11
CA ALA A 131 -2.82 -1.87 -10.33
C ALA A 131 -3.99 -1.55 -11.27
N ILE A 132 -5.09 -2.28 -11.14
CA ILE A 132 -6.28 -2.15 -11.97
C ILE A 132 -7.41 -1.64 -11.07
N GLY A 133 -8.05 -0.56 -11.44
CA GLY A 133 -9.15 0.01 -10.66
C GLY A 133 -10.15 0.73 -11.53
N ARG A 134 -11.15 1.34 -10.88
CA ARG A 134 -12.14 2.14 -11.60
C ARG A 134 -11.56 3.22 -12.50
N PRO A 135 -10.42 3.86 -12.17
CA PRO A 135 -9.82 4.83 -13.09
C PRO A 135 -9.15 4.24 -14.34
N GLY A 136 -9.02 2.91 -14.42
CA GLY A 136 -8.28 2.23 -15.49
C GLY A 136 -7.10 1.44 -14.94
N ILE A 137 -6.05 1.34 -15.73
CA ILE A 137 -4.83 0.59 -15.40
C ILE A 137 -3.74 1.57 -15.00
N VAL A 138 -3.03 1.30 -13.91
CA VAL A 138 -1.87 2.07 -13.46
C VAL A 138 -0.66 1.15 -13.43
N LEU A 139 0.35 1.49 -14.20
CA LEU A 139 1.67 0.88 -14.16
C LEU A 139 2.54 1.64 -13.16
N ILE A 140 3.16 0.90 -12.24
CA ILE A 140 3.97 1.45 -11.16
C ILE A 140 5.38 0.91 -11.31
N GLY A 141 6.31 1.76 -11.71
CA GLY A 141 7.73 1.43 -11.84
C GLY A 141 8.45 1.58 -10.50
N GLU A 142 9.29 0.62 -10.18
CA GLU A 142 10.21 0.60 -9.05
C GLU A 142 11.65 0.52 -9.60
N GLY A 143 12.51 1.44 -9.17
CA GLY A 143 13.90 1.51 -9.62
C GLY A 143 14.28 2.91 -10.08
N ASP A 144 15.33 3.00 -10.89
CA ASP A 144 15.78 4.28 -11.44
C ASP A 144 14.76 4.85 -12.43
N ALA A 145 14.48 6.15 -12.29
CA ALA A 145 13.41 6.81 -13.03
C ALA A 145 13.63 6.82 -14.54
N THR A 146 14.87 6.76 -15.02
CA THR A 146 15.20 6.74 -16.45
C THR A 146 15.14 5.30 -16.98
N ARG A 147 15.76 4.35 -16.26
CA ARG A 147 15.82 2.95 -16.71
C ARG A 147 14.45 2.27 -16.72
N VAL A 148 13.62 2.55 -15.73
CA VAL A 148 12.29 1.91 -15.59
C VAL A 148 11.31 2.35 -16.69
N GLN A 149 11.53 3.50 -17.34
CA GLN A 149 10.67 3.99 -18.42
C GLN A 149 10.59 3.02 -19.59
N ARG A 150 11.69 2.33 -19.91
CA ARG A 150 11.70 1.32 -20.96
C ARG A 150 10.76 0.17 -20.61
N LEU A 151 10.85 -0.37 -19.40
CA LEU A 151 9.95 -1.43 -18.94
C LEU A 151 8.49 -0.98 -18.91
N LEU A 152 8.23 0.26 -18.48
CA LEU A 152 6.88 0.84 -18.47
C LEU A 152 6.32 1.02 -19.89
N ASN A 153 7.15 1.44 -20.84
CA ASN A 153 6.77 1.57 -22.25
C ASN A 153 6.41 0.21 -22.86
N ASP A 154 7.27 -0.78 -22.67
CA ASP A 154 7.07 -2.13 -23.18
C ASP A 154 5.77 -2.74 -22.64
N GLU A 155 5.52 -2.58 -21.34
CA GLU A 155 4.30 -3.09 -20.71
C GLU A 155 3.05 -2.32 -21.15
N GLN A 156 3.13 -0.99 -21.33
CA GLN A 156 2.01 -0.22 -21.87
C GLN A 156 1.64 -0.66 -23.28
N VAL A 157 2.61 -0.92 -24.15
CA VAL A 157 2.35 -1.37 -25.52
C VAL A 157 1.65 -2.74 -25.50
N LYS A 158 2.08 -3.67 -24.64
CA LYS A 158 1.40 -4.96 -24.47
C LYS A 158 -0.04 -4.79 -24.00
N ILE A 159 -0.27 -3.96 -22.99
CA ILE A 159 -1.61 -3.71 -22.44
C ILE A 159 -2.53 -3.08 -23.48
N ARG A 160 -2.06 -2.08 -24.24
CA ARG A 160 -2.85 -1.40 -25.27
C ARG A 160 -3.30 -2.34 -26.40
N ARG A 161 -2.55 -3.39 -26.69
CA ARG A 161 -2.95 -4.42 -27.67
C ARG A 161 -4.13 -5.26 -27.18
N VAL A 162 -4.24 -5.51 -25.88
CA VAL A 162 -5.33 -6.32 -25.28
C VAL A 162 -6.53 -5.49 -24.89
N VAL A 163 -6.29 -4.27 -24.40
CA VAL A 163 -7.34 -3.38 -23.86
C VAL A 163 -7.16 -1.96 -24.40
N PRO A 164 -7.48 -1.73 -25.69
CA PRO A 164 -7.20 -0.45 -26.37
C PRO A 164 -8.01 0.73 -25.83
N ASN A 165 -9.22 0.49 -25.31
CA ASN A 165 -10.15 1.55 -24.88
C ASN A 165 -9.98 1.99 -23.42
N ILE A 166 -8.93 1.54 -22.74
CA ILE A 166 -8.73 1.80 -21.30
C ILE A 166 -7.52 2.69 -21.07
N GLU A 167 -7.70 3.68 -20.20
CA GLU A 167 -6.64 4.58 -19.80
C GLU A 167 -5.54 3.83 -19.03
N VAL A 168 -4.30 3.94 -19.54
CA VAL A 168 -3.10 3.40 -18.89
C VAL A 168 -2.28 4.57 -18.35
N ASN A 169 -2.28 4.71 -17.03
CA ASN A 169 -1.51 5.71 -16.32
C ASN A 169 -0.18 5.12 -15.83
N ARG A 170 0.81 5.98 -15.59
CA ARG A 170 2.13 5.58 -15.09
C ARG A 170 2.49 6.34 -13.83
N ILE A 171 3.15 5.64 -12.92
CA ILE A 171 3.78 6.20 -11.73
C ILE A 171 5.17 5.59 -11.64
N VAL A 172 6.18 6.40 -11.34
CA VAL A 172 7.52 5.93 -10.99
C VAL A 172 7.73 6.21 -9.53
N VAL A 173 8.18 5.20 -8.79
CA VAL A 173 8.47 5.28 -7.36
C VAL A 173 9.93 5.65 -7.16
N GLY A 174 10.16 6.66 -6.34
CA GLY A 174 11.49 7.21 -6.06
C GLY A 174 11.46 8.08 -4.81
N ASP A 175 12.44 8.96 -4.64
CA ASP A 175 12.58 9.84 -3.47
C ASP A 175 11.67 11.09 -3.50
N GLY A 176 10.89 11.26 -4.59
CA GLY A 176 10.03 12.41 -4.80
C GLY A 176 10.67 13.56 -5.58
N SER A 177 11.91 13.40 -6.04
CA SER A 177 12.54 14.28 -7.03
C SER A 177 12.23 13.81 -8.46
N ASP A 178 12.50 14.65 -9.46
CA ASP A 178 12.43 14.29 -10.90
C ASP A 178 11.08 13.70 -11.37
N GLY A 179 9.99 14.15 -10.77
CA GLY A 179 8.64 13.67 -11.10
C GLY A 179 8.30 12.28 -10.55
N THR A 180 9.19 11.68 -9.74
CA THR A 180 8.94 10.44 -9.02
C THR A 180 8.02 10.66 -7.82
N VAL A 181 7.42 9.58 -7.33
CA VAL A 181 6.47 9.60 -6.22
C VAL A 181 7.03 8.76 -5.09
N ARG A 182 7.06 9.31 -3.87
CA ARG A 182 7.48 8.54 -2.69
C ARG A 182 6.56 7.35 -2.46
N LEU A 183 7.11 6.29 -1.89
CA LEU A 183 6.39 5.04 -1.66
C LEU A 183 5.08 5.25 -0.85
N ARG A 184 5.14 6.06 0.20
CA ARG A 184 3.97 6.44 1.03
C ARG A 184 2.90 7.22 0.26
N GLN A 185 3.27 7.88 -0.83
CA GLN A 185 2.37 8.75 -1.62
C GLN A 185 1.63 8.00 -2.73
N ILE A 186 1.97 6.73 -3.00
CA ILE A 186 1.33 5.92 -4.05
C ILE A 186 -0.20 5.93 -3.90
N ASN A 187 -0.72 5.62 -2.72
CA ASN A 187 -2.17 5.60 -2.49
C ASN A 187 -2.83 6.96 -2.71
N ARG A 188 -2.15 8.05 -2.31
CA ARG A 188 -2.63 9.41 -2.55
C ARG A 188 -2.64 9.73 -4.04
N ARG A 189 -1.64 9.28 -4.80
CA ARG A 189 -1.57 9.48 -6.26
C ARG A 189 -2.61 8.66 -6.99
N LEU A 190 -2.78 7.38 -6.62
CA LEU A 190 -3.83 6.51 -7.14
C LEU A 190 -5.23 7.09 -6.90
N ALA A 191 -5.48 7.65 -5.72
CA ALA A 191 -6.76 8.25 -5.37
C ALA A 191 -7.12 9.51 -6.18
N LYS A 192 -6.16 10.15 -6.86
CA LYS A 192 -6.41 11.34 -7.70
C LYS A 192 -6.96 10.99 -9.08
N PHE A 193 -6.79 9.74 -9.54
CA PHE A 193 -7.30 9.34 -10.85
C PHE A 193 -8.83 9.25 -10.82
N LYS A 194 -9.48 9.83 -11.84
CA LYS A 194 -10.94 9.87 -11.93
C LYS A 194 -11.48 8.51 -12.37
N PRO A 195 -12.53 7.98 -11.73
CA PRO A 195 -13.14 6.71 -12.15
C PRO A 195 -13.75 6.83 -13.55
N ARG A 196 -13.45 5.89 -14.43
CA ARG A 196 -14.04 5.77 -15.78
C ARG A 196 -14.72 4.42 -16.02
N LEU A 197 -14.38 3.41 -15.21
CA LEU A 197 -14.88 2.05 -15.29
C LEU A 197 -15.82 1.71 -14.12
N THR A 198 -16.79 0.87 -14.42
CA THR A 198 -17.62 0.15 -13.47
C THR A 198 -16.85 -1.00 -12.82
N ARG A 199 -17.35 -1.56 -11.71
CA ARG A 199 -16.68 -2.69 -11.04
C ARG A 199 -16.65 -3.96 -11.92
N ALA A 200 -17.69 -4.18 -12.70
CA ALA A 200 -17.77 -5.32 -13.63
C ALA A 200 -16.71 -5.20 -14.74
N GLU A 201 -16.55 -4.00 -15.31
CA GLU A 201 -15.49 -3.75 -16.29
C GLU A 201 -14.10 -3.94 -15.69
N VAL A 202 -13.86 -3.46 -14.46
CA VAL A 202 -12.57 -3.71 -13.77
C VAL A 202 -12.26 -5.19 -13.66
N ALA A 203 -13.24 -6.02 -13.29
CA ALA A 203 -13.06 -7.47 -13.22
C ALA A 203 -12.81 -8.10 -14.60
N ALA A 204 -13.55 -7.68 -15.63
CA ALA A 204 -13.34 -8.16 -16.99
C ALA A 204 -11.93 -7.82 -17.52
N VAL A 205 -11.43 -6.62 -17.19
CA VAL A 205 -10.09 -6.15 -17.56
C VAL A 205 -9.01 -6.93 -16.83
N ALA A 206 -9.18 -7.14 -15.52
CA ALA A 206 -8.27 -7.97 -14.74
C ALA A 206 -8.17 -9.38 -15.34
N ASN A 207 -9.30 -10.02 -15.64
CA ASN A 207 -9.32 -11.36 -16.24
C ASN A 207 -8.60 -11.41 -17.60
N ARG A 208 -8.85 -10.44 -18.50
CA ARG A 208 -8.17 -10.37 -19.80
C ARG A 208 -6.66 -10.23 -19.66
N LEU A 209 -6.20 -9.40 -18.73
CA LEU A 209 -4.78 -9.18 -18.49
C LEU A 209 -4.11 -10.39 -17.82
N THR A 210 -4.79 -11.08 -16.90
CA THR A 210 -4.28 -12.32 -16.30
C THR A 210 -4.17 -13.44 -17.33
N SER A 211 -5.12 -13.55 -18.27
CA SER A 211 -5.02 -14.53 -19.36
C SER A 211 -3.81 -14.30 -20.28
N LEU A 212 -3.37 -13.05 -20.45
CA LEU A 212 -2.16 -12.74 -21.22
C LEU A 212 -0.88 -13.20 -20.50
N GLU A 213 -0.82 -13.07 -19.17
CA GLU A 213 0.33 -13.55 -18.38
C GLU A 213 0.47 -15.08 -18.45
N HIS A 214 -0.64 -15.79 -18.56
CA HIS A 214 -0.69 -17.26 -18.68
C HIS A 214 -0.60 -17.75 -20.14
N GLY A 215 -0.39 -16.86 -21.11
CA GLY A 215 -0.25 -17.19 -22.54
C GLY A 215 1.00 -18.00 -22.89
N TYR A 216 1.92 -18.18 -21.94
CA TYR A 216 3.00 -19.18 -22.00
C TYR A 216 2.68 -20.39 -21.11
N GLY A 217 1.44 -20.87 -21.15
CA GLY A 217 1.10 -22.20 -20.67
C GLY A 217 1.72 -23.23 -21.61
N VAL A 218 2.92 -23.72 -21.28
CA VAL A 218 3.35 -25.04 -21.76
C VAL A 218 2.19 -26.00 -21.49
N PRO A 219 1.62 -26.68 -22.51
CA PRO A 219 0.52 -27.61 -22.29
C PRO A 219 0.92 -28.60 -21.20
N LYS A 220 0.16 -28.67 -20.11
CA LYS A 220 0.45 -29.62 -19.04
C LYS A 220 0.23 -31.04 -19.58
N GLY A 221 1.34 -31.73 -19.82
CA GLY A 221 1.40 -33.17 -19.99
C GLY A 221 1.00 -33.69 -21.37
N MET A 222 1.92 -33.58 -22.34
CA MET A 222 2.18 -34.76 -23.16
C MET A 222 3.36 -35.49 -22.50
N ASP A 223 3.11 -36.71 -22.02
CA ASP A 223 4.18 -37.63 -21.61
C ASP A 223 4.91 -38.09 -22.89
N PRO A 224 6.19 -37.72 -23.11
CA PRO A 224 6.95 -38.09 -24.31
C PRO A 224 7.04 -39.61 -24.51
N ASN A 225 6.84 -40.40 -23.45
CA ASN A 225 6.94 -41.85 -23.49
C ASN A 225 5.62 -42.56 -23.82
N LYS A 226 4.53 -41.82 -24.13
CA LYS A 226 3.23 -42.42 -24.50
C LYS A 226 2.76 -42.11 -25.92
N VAL A 227 3.67 -41.78 -26.84
CA VAL A 227 3.35 -41.79 -28.27
C VAL A 227 3.27 -43.25 -28.73
N ARG A 228 2.09 -43.87 -28.60
CA ARG A 228 1.82 -45.17 -29.23
C ARG A 228 1.52 -44.94 -30.72
N PRO A 229 2.32 -45.44 -31.65
CA PRO A 229 1.95 -45.42 -33.06
C PRO A 229 0.77 -46.37 -33.27
N SER A 230 -0.38 -45.85 -33.69
CA SER A 230 -1.53 -46.68 -34.05
C SER A 230 -1.23 -47.43 -35.36
N HIS A 231 -0.78 -48.68 -35.27
CA HIS A 231 -0.74 -49.60 -36.41
C HIS A 231 -2.13 -50.21 -36.60
N LYS A 232 -3.06 -49.44 -37.18
CA LYS A 232 -4.31 -49.99 -37.68
C LYS A 232 -4.62 -49.36 -39.03
N GLY A 233 -3.99 -49.91 -40.05
CA GLY A 233 -4.11 -49.44 -41.43
C GLY A 233 -3.14 -50.13 -42.39
N GLN A 234 -2.94 -51.44 -42.23
CA GLN A 234 -2.43 -52.29 -43.31
C GLN A 234 -3.20 -53.60 -43.27
N ARG A 235 -4.28 -53.63 -44.05
CA ARG A 235 -4.83 -54.78 -44.78
C ARG A 235 -6.03 -54.30 -45.57
#